data_AF-A0A0J6VZV7-F1
#
_entry.id   AF-A0A0J6VZV7-F1
#
_cell.length_a   1.000
_cell.length_b   1.000
_cell.length_c   1.000
_cell.angle_alpha   90.00
_cell.angle_beta   90.00
_cell.angle_gamma   90.00
#
_symmetry.space_group_name_H-M   'P 1'
#
loop_
_entity.id
_entity.type
_entity.pdbx_description
1 polymer ?
#
loop_
_entity_poly.entity_id
_entity_poly.type
_entity_poly.pdbx_seq_one_letter_code
_entity_poly.pdbx_strand_id
1 'polypeptide(L)' 'MHLDWYDRQILSFVTARPADRPLPDTECRHGFGLTPGAVIRRFDAVIDVYLSAHVPLAPADQDLLDRAAARRHDHPAAV' A
#
# COMPACT_ATOMS: atom_id res chain seq x y z
N MET A 1 -17.30 4.80 2.51
CA MET A 1 -16.54 4.88 1.24
C MET A 1 -15.72 3.61 1.09
N HIS A 2 -15.35 3.23 -0.13
CA HIS A 2 -14.45 2.10 -0.37
C HIS A 2 -13.16 2.60 -0.99
N LEU A 3 -12.07 1.86 -0.76
CA LEU A 3 -10.86 2.03 -1.54
C LEU A 3 -11.15 1.71 -3.01
N ASP A 4 -10.50 2.43 -3.92
CA ASP A 4 -10.47 2.00 -5.32
C ASP A 4 -9.88 0.58 -5.41
N TRP A 5 -10.38 -0.21 -6.36
CA TRP A 5 -9.95 -1.61 -6.52
C TRP A 5 -8.43 -1.72 -6.71
N TYR A 6 -7.83 -0.83 -7.50
CA TYR A 6 -6.39 -0.85 -7.75
C TYR A 6 -5.60 -0.48 -6.49
N ASP A 7 -6.06 0.53 -5.75
CA ASP A 7 -5.44 0.96 -4.49
C ASP A 7 -5.52 -0.15 -3.45
N ARG A 8 -6.68 -0.80 -3.33
CA ARG A 8 -6.88 -1.95 -2.45
C ARG A 8 -5.91 -3.10 -2.78
N GLN A 9 -5.70 -3.39 -4.06
CA GLN A 9 -4.76 -4.43 -4.49
C GLN A 9 -3.31 -4.06 -4.13
N ILE A 10 -2.91 -2.81 -4.34
CA ILE A 10 -1.57 -2.33 -3.96
C ILE A 10 -1.37 -2.43 -2.45
N LEU A 11 -2.30 -1.93 -1.64
CA LEU A 11 -2.22 -2.03 -0.18
C LEU A 11 -2.12 -3.50 0.25
N SER A 12 -3.00 -4.37 -0.26
CA SER A 12 -2.98 -5.79 0.08
C SER A 12 -1.66 -6.47 -0.31
N PHE A 13 -1.13 -6.18 -1.50
CA PHE A 13 0.10 -6.80 -2.00
C PHE A 13 1.32 -6.42 -1.17
N VAL A 14 1.47 -5.15 -0.82
CA VAL A 14 2.61 -4.66 -0.04
C VAL A 14 2.48 -5.09 1.42
N THR A 15 1.29 -4.98 2.01
CA THR A 15 1.03 -5.33 3.42
C THR A 15 1.15 -6.82 3.70
N ALA A 16 0.86 -7.69 2.73
CA ALA A 16 1.00 -9.14 2.89
C ALA A 16 2.48 -9.62 2.93
N ARG A 17 3.44 -8.74 2.65
CA ARG A 17 4.86 -9.10 2.49
C ARG A 17 5.71 -8.60 3.65
N PRO A 18 6.74 -9.38 4.05
CA PRO A 18 7.71 -8.97 5.07
C PRO A 18 8.38 -7.64 4.72
N ALA A 19 8.66 -6.82 5.75
CA ALA A 19 9.28 -5.51 5.57
C ALA A 19 10.74 -5.57 5.14
N ASP A 20 11.46 -6.60 5.53
CA ASP A 20 12.88 -6.80 5.28
C ASP A 20 13.22 -7.24 3.85
N ARG A 21 12.21 -7.49 3.01
CA ARG A 21 12.42 -8.01 1.65
C ARG A 21 11.96 -7.04 0.57
N PRO A 22 12.77 -6.82 -0.47
CA PRO A 22 12.34 -6.04 -1.62
C PRO A 22 11.18 -6.73 -2.33
N LEU A 23 10.30 -5.92 -2.96
CA LEU A 23 9.22 -6.47 -3.76
C LEU A 23 9.77 -7.15 -5.03
N PRO A 24 9.23 -8.31 -5.43
CA PRO A 24 9.68 -9.02 -6.61
C PRO A 24 9.29 -8.27 -7.90
N ASP A 25 10.27 -7.97 -8.75
CA ASP A 25 10.06 -7.20 -9.99
C ASP A 25 9.04 -7.84 -10.93
N THR A 26 9.12 -9.16 -11.15
CA THR A 26 8.19 -9.89 -12.03
C THR A 26 6.75 -9.75 -11.59
N GLU A 27 6.45 -9.91 -10.29
CA GLU A 27 5.08 -9.79 -9.80
C GLU A 27 4.60 -8.34 -9.82
N CYS A 28 5.48 -7.37 -9.54
CA CYS A 28 5.13 -5.95 -9.64
C CYS A 28 4.74 -5.58 -11.08
N ARG A 29 5.51 -6.06 -12.06
CA ARG A 29 5.22 -5.81 -13.47
C ARG A 29 3.97 -6.53 -13.94
N HIS A 30 3.80 -7.81 -13.58
CA HIS A 30 2.65 -8.59 -14.03
C HIS A 30 1.34 -8.14 -13.35
N GLY A 31 1.38 -7.82 -12.07
CA GLY A 31 0.19 -7.44 -11.29
C GLY A 31 -0.21 -5.97 -11.47
N PHE A 32 0.77 -5.07 -11.58
CA PHE A 32 0.52 -3.62 -11.53
C PHE A 32 1.03 -2.86 -12.75
N GLY A 33 1.84 -3.49 -13.62
CA GLY A 33 2.52 -2.78 -14.71
C GLY A 33 3.60 -1.82 -14.21
N LEU A 34 4.03 -1.94 -12.96
CA LEU A 34 4.92 -1.00 -12.28
C LEU A 34 6.23 -1.68 -11.85
N THR A 35 7.29 -0.88 -11.72
CA THR A 35 8.51 -1.33 -11.04
C THR A 35 8.25 -1.42 -9.53
N PRO A 36 9.00 -2.25 -8.78
CA PRO A 36 8.92 -2.32 -7.32
C PRO A 36 8.89 -0.96 -6.62
N GLY A 37 9.79 -0.05 -7.00
CA GLY A 37 9.84 1.29 -6.41
C GLY A 37 8.62 2.16 -6.74
N ALA A 38 8.02 2.00 -7.93
CA ALA A 38 6.79 2.69 -8.27
C ALA A 38 5.57 2.13 -7.51
N VAL A 39 5.54 0.82 -7.23
CA VAL A 39 4.52 0.19 -6.37
C VAL A 39 4.60 0.76 -4.95
N ILE A 40 5.80 0.84 -4.36
CA ILE A 40 5.98 1.43 -3.02
C ILE A 40 5.56 2.90 -2.99
N ARG A 41 5.98 3.71 -3.98
CA ARG A 41 5.53 5.11 -4.05
C ARG A 41 4.01 5.25 -4.14
N ARG A 42 3.35 4.37 -4.90
CA ARG A 42 1.88 4.38 -5.00
C ARG A 42 1.23 3.95 -3.68
N PHE A 43 1.79 2.94 -3.02
CA PHE A 43 1.37 2.50 -1.69
C PHE A 43 1.41 3.65 -0.67
N ASP A 44 2.53 4.37 -0.58
CA ASP A 44 2.68 5.52 0.33
C ASP A 44 1.67 6.62 0.01
N ALA A 45 1.52 6.96 -1.28
CA ALA A 45 0.59 7.99 -1.72
C ALA A 45 -0.87 7.66 -1.41
N VAL A 46 -1.27 6.39 -1.51
CA VAL A 46 -2.63 5.95 -1.12
C VAL A 46 -2.83 6.18 0.37
N ILE A 47 -1.89 5.76 1.22
CA ILE A 47 -1.99 5.97 2.66
C ILE A 47 -2.13 7.46 2.99
N ASP A 48 -1.30 8.32 2.39
CA ASP A 48 -1.35 9.77 2.64
C ASP A 48 -2.69 10.40 2.25
N VAL A 49 -3.27 10.00 1.11
CA VAL A 49 -4.57 10.51 0.66
C VAL A 49 -5.67 10.14 1.66
N TYR A 50 -5.76 8.87 2.06
CA TYR A 50 -6.86 8.43 2.92
C TYR A 50 -6.69 8.88 4.38
N LEU A 51 -5.46 9.02 4.87
CA LEU A 51 -5.22 9.58 6.20
C LEU A 51 -5.52 11.09 6.26
N SER A 52 -5.20 11.84 5.21
CA SER A 52 -5.46 13.29 5.16
C SER A 52 -6.92 13.64 4.88
N ALA A 53 -7.64 12.80 4.15
CA ALA A 53 -9.03 13.07 3.80
C ALA A 53 -10.02 12.85 4.96
N HIS A 54 -9.63 12.15 6.04
CA HIS A 54 -10.48 11.79 7.17
C HIS A 54 -11.83 11.15 6.77
N VAL A 55 -11.88 10.47 5.63
CA VAL A 55 -13.13 9.90 5.11
C VAL A 55 -13.38 8.53 5.73
N PRO A 56 -14.56 8.27 6.32
CA PRO A 56 -14.89 6.96 6.85
C PRO A 56 -14.96 5.90 5.73
N LEU A 57 -14.02 4.95 5.80
CA LEU A 57 -13.99 3.76 4.95
C LEU A 57 -14.89 2.66 5.53
N ALA A 58 -15.29 1.73 4.67
CA ALA A 58 -15.91 0.50 5.14
C ALA A 58 -14.93 -0.28 6.04
N PRO A 59 -15.41 -1.03 7.05
CA PRO A 59 -14.54 -1.62 8.08
C PRO A 59 -13.36 -2.42 7.51
N ALA A 60 -13.60 -3.29 6.53
CA ALA A 60 -12.55 -4.11 5.93
C ALA A 60 -11.47 -3.29 5.18
N ASP A 61 -11.86 -2.15 4.61
CA ASP A 61 -10.94 -1.25 3.92
C ASP A 61 -10.17 -0.38 4.91
N GLN A 62 -10.82 0.02 6.02
CA GLN A 62 -10.16 0.69 7.13
C GLN A 62 -9.11 -0.23 7.79
N ASP A 63 -9.45 -1.49 8.08
CA ASP A 63 -8.53 -2.47 8.65
C ASP A 63 -7.32 -2.73 7.74
N LEU A 64 -7.52 -2.68 6.41
CA LEU A 64 -6.42 -2.78 5.45
C LEU A 64 -5.55 -1.54 5.48
N LEU A 65 -6.14 -0.35 5.49
CA LEU A 65 -5.43 0.92 5.56
C LEU A 65 -4.61 1.04 6.85
N ASP A 66 -5.15 0.65 7.99
CA ASP A 66 -4.48 0.73 9.28
C ASP A 66 -3.25 -0.21 9.32
N ARG A 67 -3.39 -1.44 8.80
CA ARG A 67 -2.25 -2.36 8.64
C ARG A 67 -1.21 -1.85 7.66
N ALA A 68 -1.65 -1.21 6.56
CA ALA A 68 -0.75 -0.60 5.60
C ALA A 68 0.02 0.58 6.21
N ALA A 69 -0.64 1.43 6.99
CA ALA A 69 0.00 2.53 7.71
C ALA A 69 1.03 2.02 8.72
N ALA A 70 0.70 0.98 9.52
CA ALA A 70 1.65 0.32 10.41
C ALA A 70 2.87 -0.24 9.64
N ARG A 71 2.62 -0.93 8.52
CA ARG A 71 3.66 -1.48 7.65
C ARG A 71 4.62 -0.42 7.09
N ARG A 72 4.13 0.80 6.85
CA ARG A 72 4.94 1.95 6.41
C ARG A 72 5.86 2.45 7.54
N HIS A 73 5.37 2.48 8.78
CA HIS A 73 6.18 2.90 9.93
C HIS A 73 7.35 1.93 10.22
N ASP A 74 7.18 0.64 9.97
CA ASP A 74 8.23 -0.37 10.15
C ASP A 74 9.35 -0.29 9.09
N HIS A 75 9.13 0.45 8.01
CA HIS A 75 10.09 0.62 6.92
C HIS A 75 10.27 2.11 6.66
N PRO A 76 11.10 2.81 7.47
CA PRO A 76 11.39 4.20 7.18
C PRO A 76 11.96 4.27 5.78
N ALA A 77 11.30 5.03 4.90
CA ALA A 77 11.83 5.36 3.59
C ALA A 77 13.28 5.84 3.81
N ALA A 78 14.24 5.11 3.25
CA ALA A 78 15.63 5.52 3.29
C ALA A 78 15.73 6.90 2.65
N VAL A 79 15.96 7.92 3.49
CA VAL A 79 16.25 9.31 3.13
C VAL A 79 17.51 9.41 2.29
#